data_AF-A0A1V1NT36-F1
#
_entry.id   AF-A0A1V1NT36-F1
#
_cell.length_a   1.000
_cell.length_b   1.000
_cell.length_c   1.000
_cell.angle_alpha   90.00
_cell.angle_beta   90.00
_cell.angle_gamma   90.00
#
_symmetry.space_group_name_H-M   'P 1'
#
loop_
_entity.id
_entity.type
_entity.pdbx_description
1 polymer ?
#
loop_
_entity_poly.entity_id
_entity_poly.type
_entity_poly.pdbx_seq_one_letter_code
_entity_poly.pdbx_strand_id
1 'polypeptide(L)'
;RCKTFDESANGYVRGEGVGAILLKPLHMAEKDHDHIYAVIKGSAENHGGNAQSLTAPNPNAQKQVLLAAYEDAQVDPTTVTFIEAHGTGTSLGDPIEIDALKKSLLCFI
;
A
#
# COMPACT_ATOMS: atom_id res chain seq x y z
N ARG A 1 -21.13 -2.47 -3.19
CA ARG A 1 -19.96 -3.17 -3.77
C ARG A 1 -18.84 -2.13 -3.85
N CYS A 2 -17.61 -2.48 -3.52
CA CYS A 2 -16.46 -1.63 -3.85
C CYS A 2 -16.15 -1.84 -5.33
N LYS A 3 -16.34 -0.82 -6.18
CA LYS A 3 -16.07 -0.88 -7.62
C LYS A 3 -14.71 -0.28 -7.91
N THR A 4 -13.69 -0.93 -7.38
CA THR A 4 -12.31 -0.47 -7.35
C THR A 4 -11.80 -0.18 -8.77
N PHE A 5 -11.37 1.07 -9.00
CA PHE A 5 -10.85 1.59 -10.27
C PHE A 5 -11.83 1.58 -11.46
N ASP A 6 -13.12 1.36 -11.21
CA ASP A 6 -14.16 1.40 -12.24
C ASP A 6 -14.68 2.82 -12.46
N GLU A 7 -15.05 3.17 -13.70
CA GLU A 7 -15.63 4.49 -14.03
C GLU A 7 -16.91 4.78 -13.22
N SER A 8 -17.67 3.75 -12.85
CA SER A 8 -18.91 3.85 -12.09
C SER A 8 -18.72 3.77 -10.56
N ALA A 9 -17.49 3.92 -10.08
CA ALA A 9 -17.12 3.98 -8.66
C ALA A 9 -17.96 5.03 -7.89
N ASN A 10 -18.64 4.57 -6.83
CA ASN A 10 -19.62 5.39 -6.10
C ASN A 10 -19.58 5.17 -4.59
N GLY A 11 -18.49 4.63 -4.05
CA GLY A 11 -18.29 4.36 -2.64
C GLY A 11 -17.95 2.90 -2.35
N TYR A 12 -17.76 2.60 -1.06
CA TYR A 12 -17.44 1.26 -0.56
C TYR A 12 -18.67 0.59 0.06
N VAL A 13 -18.55 -0.70 0.34
CA VAL A 13 -19.49 -1.45 1.19
C VAL A 13 -18.74 -1.97 2.42
N ARG A 14 -19.44 -2.10 3.54
CA ARG A 14 -18.85 -2.64 4.77
C ARG A 14 -18.71 -4.16 4.68
N GLY A 15 -17.63 -4.67 5.24
CA GLY A 15 -17.37 -6.10 5.42
C GLY A 15 -16.76 -6.33 6.80
N GLU A 16 -16.82 -7.58 7.26
CA GLU A 16 -16.28 -8.01 8.55
C GLU A 16 -15.32 -9.18 8.33
N GLY A 17 -14.29 -9.30 9.17
CA GLY A 17 -13.30 -10.36 9.07
C GLY A 17 -12.30 -10.34 10.22
N VAL A 18 -11.63 -11.47 10.45
CA VAL A 18 -10.55 -11.62 11.43
C VAL A 18 -9.38 -12.35 10.78
N GLY A 19 -8.16 -11.90 11.07
CA GLY A 19 -6.93 -12.52 10.59
C GLY A 19 -5.78 -12.23 11.56
N ALA A 20 -4.80 -13.12 11.58
CA ALA A 20 -3.58 -12.97 12.35
C ALA A 20 -2.39 -13.53 11.56
N ILE A 21 -1.22 -12.92 11.75
CA ILE A 21 0.05 -13.41 11.22
C ILE A 21 1.03 -13.54 12.38
N LEU A 22 1.87 -14.57 12.34
CA LEU A 22 2.98 -14.75 13.27
C LEU A 22 4.25 -14.22 12.61
N LEU A 23 4.92 -13.28 13.27
CA LEU A 23 6.14 -12.67 12.78
C LEU A 23 7.34 -13.15 13.60
N LYS A 24 8.44 -13.43 12.91
CA LYS A 24 9.73 -13.76 13.50
C LYS A 24 10.85 -13.19 12.63
N PRO A 25 11.99 -12.73 13.21
CA PRO A 25 13.14 -12.37 12.41
C PRO A 25 13.56 -13.53 11.49
N LEU A 26 13.81 -13.23 10.21
CA LEU A 26 14.06 -14.25 9.18
C LEU A 26 15.17 -15.24 9.58
N HIS A 27 16.31 -14.74 10.07
CA HIS A 27 17.43 -15.58 10.48
C HIS A 27 17.08 -16.57 11.61
N MET A 28 16.13 -16.21 12.50
CA MET A 28 15.62 -17.12 13.52
C MET A 28 14.64 -18.12 12.92
N ALA A 29 13.82 -17.71 11.95
CA ALA A 29 12.87 -18.59 11.27
C ALA A 29 13.61 -19.70 10.52
N GLU A 30 14.68 -19.33 9.81
CA GLU A 30 15.59 -20.25 9.14
C GLU A 30 16.29 -21.19 10.12
N LYS A 31 16.84 -20.65 11.23
CA LYS A 31 17.53 -21.43 12.26
C LYS A 31 16.63 -22.48 12.91
N ASP A 32 15.39 -22.09 13.22
CA ASP A 32 14.44 -22.99 13.89
C ASP A 32 13.69 -23.88 12.89
N HIS A 33 14.01 -23.77 11.59
CA HIS A 33 13.36 -24.50 10.49
C HIS A 33 11.84 -24.31 10.42
N ASP A 34 11.38 -23.08 10.68
CA ASP A 34 9.98 -22.71 10.55
C ASP A 34 9.53 -22.75 9.08
N HIS A 35 8.24 -23.02 8.86
CA HIS A 35 7.64 -22.78 7.56
C HIS A 35 7.45 -21.27 7.33
N ILE A 36 8.14 -20.72 6.32
CA ILE A 36 8.09 -19.30 5.99
C ILE A 36 7.19 -19.10 4.77
N TYR A 37 6.05 -18.41 4.96
CA TYR A 37 5.14 -18.05 3.87
C TYR A 37 5.67 -16.89 3.01
N ALA A 38 6.22 -15.86 3.66
CA ALA A 38 6.72 -14.65 3.03
C ALA A 38 7.70 -13.92 3.96
N VAL A 39 8.43 -12.95 3.39
CA VAL A 39 9.33 -12.06 4.13
C VAL A 39 8.85 -10.62 3.95
N ILE A 40 8.60 -9.91 5.04
CA ILE A 40 8.37 -8.47 5.01
C ILE A 40 9.73 -7.81 4.83
N LYS A 41 9.94 -7.21 3.65
CA LYS A 41 11.22 -6.58 3.29
C LYS A 41 11.39 -5.19 3.89
N GLY A 42 10.31 -4.43 3.96
CA GLY A 42 10.26 -3.11 4.58
C GLY A 42 8.82 -2.63 4.78
N SER A 43 8.66 -1.55 5.52
CA SER A 43 7.37 -0.93 5.83
C SER A 43 7.52 0.56 6.09
N ALA A 44 6.47 1.34 5.85
CA ALA A 44 6.44 2.75 6.21
C ALA A 44 5.03 3.19 6.58
N GLU A 45 4.95 4.23 7.41
CA GLU A 45 3.73 4.92 7.78
C GLU A 45 3.93 6.44 7.72
N ASN A 46 2.87 7.17 7.39
CA ASN A 46 2.84 8.63 7.50
C ASN A 46 1.39 9.15 7.67
N HIS A 47 1.22 10.47 7.59
CA HIS A 47 -0.08 11.10 7.74
C HIS A 47 -0.42 11.99 6.53
N GLY A 48 -1.71 12.05 6.15
CA GLY A 48 -2.20 12.87 5.03
C GLY A 48 -2.01 14.38 5.22
N GLY A 49 -1.76 14.81 6.46
CA GLY A 49 -1.43 16.20 6.79
C GLY A 49 -2.56 17.18 6.46
N ASN A 50 -2.17 18.38 6.02
CA ASN A 50 -3.14 19.41 5.63
C ASN A 50 -3.67 19.13 4.22
N ALA A 51 -4.83 18.48 4.14
CA ALA A 51 -5.57 18.21 2.90
C ALA A 51 -6.77 19.14 2.75
N GLN A 52 -7.43 19.12 1.57
CA GLN A 52 -8.58 19.99 1.29
C GLN A 52 -9.77 19.78 2.24
N SER A 53 -9.86 18.61 2.88
CA SER A 53 -10.77 18.32 3.97
C SER A 53 -10.17 17.23 4.86
N LEU A 54 -10.75 17.02 6.04
CA LEU A 54 -10.30 16.02 7.01
C LEU A 54 -10.22 14.59 6.44
N THR A 55 -11.13 14.23 5.53
CA THR A 55 -11.22 12.90 4.94
C THR A 55 -10.72 12.83 3.49
N ALA A 56 -10.24 13.96 2.95
CA ALA A 56 -9.67 13.97 1.60
C ALA A 56 -8.28 13.31 1.61
N PRO A 57 -8.01 12.37 0.70
CA PRO A 57 -6.68 11.77 0.58
C PRO A 57 -5.66 12.79 0.05
N ASN A 58 -4.39 12.58 0.37
CA ASN A 58 -3.29 13.43 -0.10
C ASN A 58 -2.33 12.61 -1.00
N PRO A 59 -2.30 12.88 -2.33
CA PRO A 59 -1.47 12.11 -3.27
C PRO A 59 0.03 12.21 -2.96
N ASN A 60 0.50 13.36 -2.45
CA ASN A 60 1.91 13.53 -2.12
C ASN A 60 2.31 12.73 -0.89
N ALA A 61 1.44 12.67 0.12
CA ALA A 61 1.67 11.83 1.31
C ALA A 61 1.68 10.34 0.92
N GLN A 62 0.76 9.90 0.07
CA GLN A 62 0.74 8.51 -0.44
C GLN A 62 2.01 8.19 -1.25
N LYS A 63 2.45 9.09 -2.13
CA LYS A 63 3.72 8.91 -2.85
C LYS A 63 4.89 8.77 -1.88
N GLN A 64 4.97 9.65 -0.86
CA GLN A 64 6.07 9.65 0.10
C GLN A 64 6.13 8.37 0.93
N VAL A 65 4.99 7.84 1.39
CA VAL A 65 4.99 6.58 2.16
C VAL A 65 5.40 5.39 1.31
N LEU A 66 5.01 5.37 0.03
CA LEU A 66 5.45 4.33 -0.91
C LEU A 66 6.97 4.39 -1.13
N LEU A 67 7.53 5.58 -1.37
CA LEU A 67 8.98 5.76 -1.53
C LEU A 67 9.75 5.33 -0.28
N ALA A 68 9.28 5.71 0.91
CA ALA A 68 9.88 5.31 2.18
C ALA A 68 9.83 3.79 2.38
N ALA A 69 8.73 3.13 2.03
CA ALA A 69 8.61 1.68 2.12
C ALA A 69 9.57 0.96 1.16
N TYR A 70 9.76 1.47 -0.07
CA TYR A 70 10.73 0.92 -1.01
C TYR A 70 12.18 1.12 -0.55
N GLU A 71 12.48 2.29 0.02
CA GLU A 71 13.79 2.61 0.59
C GLU A 71 14.11 1.70 1.79
N ASP A 72 13.18 1.55 2.74
CA ASP A 72 13.30 0.64 3.89
C ASP A 72 13.46 -0.82 3.43
N ALA A 73 12.71 -1.22 2.40
CA ALA A 73 12.78 -2.56 1.82
C ALA A 73 14.08 -2.83 1.04
N GLN A 74 14.80 -1.77 0.64
CA GLN A 74 15.93 -1.82 -0.29
C GLN A 74 15.58 -2.58 -1.59
N VAL A 75 14.38 -2.32 -2.11
CA VAL A 75 13.85 -2.95 -3.33
C VAL A 75 13.77 -1.92 -4.44
N ASP A 76 14.23 -2.29 -5.63
CA ASP A 76 13.96 -1.51 -6.84
C ASP A 76 12.46 -1.61 -7.17
N PRO A 77 11.71 -0.49 -7.18
CA PRO A 77 10.28 -0.51 -7.42
C PRO A 77 9.89 -1.09 -8.79
N THR A 78 10.80 -1.10 -9.77
CA THR A 78 10.56 -1.74 -11.08
C THR A 78 10.46 -3.26 -11.01
N THR A 79 10.90 -3.87 -9.90
CA THR A 79 10.76 -5.32 -9.64
C THR A 79 9.40 -5.68 -9.02
N VAL A 80 8.59 -4.70 -8.63
CA VAL A 80 7.25 -4.93 -8.07
C VAL A 80 6.29 -5.30 -9.19
N THR A 81 5.79 -6.54 -9.14
CA THR A 81 4.89 -7.09 -10.18
C THR A 81 3.42 -7.10 -9.78
N PHE A 82 3.13 -6.84 -8.50
CA PHE A 82 1.77 -6.83 -7.97
C PHE A 82 1.65 -5.81 -6.82
N ILE A 83 0.52 -5.11 -6.77
CA ILE A 83 0.17 -4.16 -5.72
C ILE A 83 -1.26 -4.43 -5.28
N GLU A 84 -1.44 -4.81 -4.02
CA GLU A 84 -2.76 -4.84 -3.38
C GLU A 84 -3.10 -3.43 -2.92
N ALA A 85 -4.00 -2.76 -3.65
CA ALA A 85 -4.37 -1.38 -3.38
C ALA A 85 -5.39 -1.26 -2.23
N HIS A 86 -5.51 -0.05 -1.66
CA HIS A 86 -6.59 0.26 -0.73
C HIS A 86 -7.96 0.21 -1.42
N GLY A 87 -8.05 0.82 -2.62
CA GLY A 87 -9.05 0.47 -3.63
C GLY A 87 -10.50 0.47 -3.15
N THR A 88 -10.94 1.54 -2.49
CA THR A 88 -12.28 1.57 -1.87
C THR A 88 -13.44 1.72 -2.86
N GLY A 89 -13.18 1.99 -4.14
CA GLY A 89 -14.22 2.18 -5.15
C GLY A 89 -14.86 3.57 -5.05
N THR A 90 -14.09 4.58 -4.65
CA THR A 90 -14.57 5.96 -4.51
C THR A 90 -14.15 6.80 -5.71
N SER A 91 -15.04 7.66 -6.19
CA SER A 91 -14.77 8.50 -7.38
C SER A 91 -13.60 9.47 -7.22
N LEU A 92 -13.25 9.83 -5.98
CA LEU A 92 -12.12 10.71 -5.67
C LEU A 92 -10.85 9.94 -5.25
N GLY A 93 -10.99 8.94 -4.38
CA GLY A 93 -9.85 8.24 -3.78
C GLY A 93 -9.12 7.35 -4.78
N ASP A 94 -9.85 6.61 -5.61
CA ASP A 94 -9.28 5.65 -6.55
C ASP A 94 -8.35 6.32 -7.58
N PRO A 95 -8.72 7.45 -8.23
CA PRO A 95 -7.79 8.17 -9.11
C PRO A 95 -6.56 8.73 -8.38
N ILE A 96 -6.71 9.20 -7.14
CA ILE A 96 -5.62 9.76 -6.33
C ILE A 96 -4.60 8.67 -5.96
N GLU A 97 -5.08 7.48 -5.59
CA GLU A 97 -4.23 6.32 -5.29
C GLU A 97 -3.42 5.89 -6.51
N ILE A 98 -4.05 5.78 -7.68
CA ILE A 98 -3.36 5.42 -8.92
C ILE A 98 -2.32 6.47 -9.32
N ASP A 99 -2.61 7.76 -9.17
CA ASP A 99 -1.65 8.83 -9.46
C ASP A 99 -0.44 8.78 -8.50
N ALA A 100 -0.67 8.52 -7.21
CA ALA A 100 0.42 8.35 -6.24
C ALA A 100 1.30 7.13 -6.55
N LEU A 101 0.70 5.99 -6.91
CA LEU A 101 1.40 4.78 -7.33
C LEU A 101 2.25 5.03 -8.60
N LYS A 102 1.68 5.68 -9.62
CA LYS A 102 2.45 6.02 -10.83
C LYS A 102 3.63 6.93 -10.52
N LYS A 103 3.43 7.94 -9.68
CA LYS A 103 4.49 8.89 -9.30
C LYS A 103 5.59 8.26 -8.46
N SER A 104 5.28 7.26 -7.63
CA SER A 104 6.32 6.56 -6.85
C SER A 104 7.18 5.65 -7.72
N LEU A 105 6.60 5.05 -8.78
CA LEU A 105 7.34 4.23 -9.75
C LEU A 105 8.19 5.08 -10.72
N LEU A 106 7.67 6.21 -11.18
CA LEU A 106 8.37 7.10 -12.12
C LEU A 106 9.55 7.85 -11.51
N CYS A 107 9.67 7.94 -10.18
CA CYS A 107 10.79 8.63 -9.54
C CYS A 107 12.13 7.87 -9.71
N PHE A 108 12.09 6.64 -10.23
CA PHE A 108 13.24 5.76 -10.43
C PHE A 108 13.58 5.52 -11.92
N ILE A 109 12.88 6.21 -12.85
CA ILE A 109 13.15 6.22 -14.29
C ILE A 109 13.64 7.61 -14.69
#